data_AF-A0A067SK47-F1
#
_entry.id   AF-A0A067SK47-F1
#
_cell.length_a   1.000
_cell.length_b   1.000
_cell.length_c   1.000
_cell.angle_alpha   90.00
_cell.angle_beta   90.00
_cell.angle_gamma   90.00
#
_symmetry.space_group_name_H-M   'P 1'
#
loop_
_entity.id
_entity.type
_entity.pdbx_description
1 polymer ?
#
loop_
_entity_poly.entity_id
_entity_poly.type
_entity_poly.pdbx_seq_one_letter_code
_entity_poly.pdbx_strand_id
1 'polypeptide(L)'
;MRMNNDDDFLHSLSLALAEKFYKTFTTTPNPQRMWVAALQFCLLPRNIEDLDALDSLDVPLEQLLEKPIDGRLMIYELADVSNLDNFPLEQRRHRLWRTHRDEMNRTGLSDEHLVHVRFRLRDMDLYFLPIPVRKRDLLEVGNNGLQNTRRVTALENRGVMKINQAIALESAISTKFRCPLGEDDKKIKREWAIKAAKCNQ
;
A
#
# COMPACT_ATOMS: atom_id res chain seq x y z
N MET A 1 10.19 -1.76 -13.40
CA MET A 1 9.35 -2.89 -12.95
C MET A 1 7.92 -2.66 -13.46
N ARG A 2 7.41 -3.48 -14.37
CA ARG A 2 5.98 -3.43 -14.76
C ARG A 2 5.21 -4.32 -13.76
N MET A 3 4.50 -3.71 -12.82
CA MET A 3 3.47 -4.43 -12.07
C MET A 3 2.36 -4.81 -13.05
N ASN A 4 1.92 -6.06 -12.98
CA ASN A 4 0.84 -6.53 -13.83
C ASN A 4 -0.42 -5.82 -13.33
N ASN A 5 -0.92 -4.84 -14.09
CA ASN A 5 -2.16 -4.13 -13.77
C ASN A 5 -3.33 -4.97 -14.29
N ASP A 6 -3.39 -6.24 -13.91
CA ASP A 6 -4.56 -7.05 -14.23
C ASP A 6 -5.79 -6.54 -13.46
N ASP A 7 -6.97 -6.90 -13.96
CA ASP A 7 -8.23 -6.41 -13.41
C ASP A 7 -8.39 -6.78 -11.93
N ASP A 8 -7.83 -7.91 -11.51
CA ASP A 8 -7.86 -8.40 -10.12
C ASP A 8 -7.00 -7.53 -9.19
N PHE A 9 -5.79 -7.14 -9.62
CA PHE A 9 -4.94 -6.21 -8.89
C PHE A 9 -5.59 -4.84 -8.78
N LEU A 10 -6.13 -4.31 -9.89
CA LEU A 10 -6.81 -3.01 -9.90
C LEU A 10 -8.05 -3.00 -9.01
N HIS A 11 -8.83 -4.07 -9.04
CA HIS A 11 -10.01 -4.22 -8.18
C HIS A 11 -9.61 -4.33 -6.70
N SER A 12 -8.59 -5.13 -6.38
CA SER A 12 -8.06 -5.25 -5.01
C SER A 12 -7.53 -3.92 -4.48
N LEU A 13 -6.90 -3.12 -5.35
CA LEU A 13 -6.43 -1.78 -5.01
C LEU A 13 -7.58 -0.80 -4.80
N SER A 14 -8.63 -0.85 -5.63
CA SER A 14 -9.85 -0.06 -5.40
C SER A 14 -10.48 -0.39 -4.05
N LEU A 15 -10.61 -1.68 -3.72
CA LEU A 15 -11.10 -2.14 -2.41
C LEU A 15 -10.21 -1.65 -1.26
N ALA A 16 -8.89 -1.72 -1.42
CA ALA A 16 -7.96 -1.24 -0.40
C ALA A 16 -8.17 0.25 -0.08
N LEU A 17 -8.36 1.06 -1.12
CA LEU A 17 -8.66 2.48 -0.99
C LEU A 17 -10.05 2.69 -0.39
N ALA A 18 -11.06 1.96 -0.85
CA ALA A 18 -12.41 2.02 -0.29
C ALA A 18 -12.42 1.75 1.22
N GLU A 19 -11.71 0.72 1.69
CA GLU A 19 -11.57 0.41 3.11
C GLU A 19 -10.84 1.50 3.88
N LYS A 20 -9.71 1.98 3.36
CA LYS A 20 -8.89 2.98 4.03
C LYS A 20 -9.60 4.32 4.17
N PHE A 21 -10.32 4.72 3.14
CA PHE A 21 -10.94 6.04 3.01
C PHE A 21 -12.46 6.01 3.16
N TYR A 22 -13.03 4.88 3.59
CA TYR A 22 -14.48 4.64 3.63
C TYR A 22 -15.26 5.81 4.25
N LYS A 23 -14.88 6.21 5.47
CA LYS A 23 -15.52 7.32 6.19
C LYS A 23 -15.39 8.62 5.41
N THR A 24 -14.21 8.89 4.86
CA THR A 24 -13.96 10.12 4.10
C THR A 24 -14.84 10.19 2.85
N PHE A 25 -14.91 9.11 2.08
CA PHE A 25 -15.72 9.01 0.86
C PHE A 25 -17.23 9.06 1.12
N THR A 26 -17.69 8.50 2.24
CA THR A 26 -19.11 8.48 2.61
C THR A 26 -19.60 9.75 3.33
N THR A 27 -18.71 10.51 3.96
CA THR A 27 -19.07 11.73 4.73
C THR A 27 -18.69 13.04 4.06
N THR A 28 -17.76 13.02 3.08
CA THR A 28 -17.35 14.23 2.35
C THR A 28 -18.06 14.28 1.00
N PRO A 29 -19.08 15.12 0.82
CA PRO A 29 -19.70 15.33 -0.48
C PRO A 29 -18.78 16.20 -1.35
N ASN A 30 -17.72 15.62 -1.92
CA ASN A 30 -17.02 16.28 -3.01
C ASN A 30 -16.24 15.30 -3.91
N PRO A 31 -16.82 14.86 -5.04
CA PRO A 31 -16.09 14.07 -6.04
C PRO A 31 -14.98 14.86 -6.75
N GLN A 32 -14.94 16.19 -6.62
CA GLN A 32 -13.92 17.04 -7.25
C GLN A 32 -12.63 17.19 -6.43
N ARG A 33 -12.55 16.58 -5.25
CA ARG A 33 -11.36 16.65 -4.38
C ARG A 33 -10.28 15.71 -4.91
N MET A 34 -9.05 16.20 -5.00
CA MET A 34 -7.90 15.37 -5.34
C MET A 34 -7.51 14.52 -4.13
N TRP A 35 -7.76 13.22 -4.21
CA TRP A 35 -7.29 12.26 -3.24
C TRP A 35 -5.95 11.70 -3.68
N VAL A 36 -5.00 11.67 -2.76
CA VAL A 36 -3.68 11.09 -3.00
C VAL A 36 -3.41 10.08 -1.88
N ALA A 37 -3.20 8.84 -2.28
CA ALA A 37 -2.81 7.77 -1.37
C ALA A 37 -1.34 7.43 -1.61
N ALA A 38 -0.59 7.20 -0.54
CA ALA A 38 0.75 6.59 -0.61
C ALA A 38 0.63 5.12 -0.20
N LEU A 39 1.08 4.24 -1.08
CA LEU A 39 1.16 2.82 -0.85
C LEU A 39 2.65 2.48 -0.75
N GLN A 40 3.11 2.20 0.47
CA GLN A 40 4.51 1.89 0.74
C GLN A 40 4.77 0.39 0.66
N PHE A 41 5.75 0.05 -0.16
CA PHE A 41 6.36 -1.26 -0.24
C PHE A 41 7.57 -1.35 0.69
N CYS A 42 7.79 -2.55 1.21
CA CYS A 42 9.03 -2.98 1.83
C CYS A 42 9.46 -4.34 1.29
N LEU A 43 10.71 -4.71 1.57
CA LEU A 43 11.20 -6.06 1.40
C LEU A 43 11.20 -6.75 2.77
N LEU A 44 10.62 -7.94 2.84
CA LEU A 44 10.71 -8.82 4.00
C LEU A 44 11.41 -10.13 3.64
N PRO A 45 12.03 -10.81 4.62
CA PRO A 45 12.52 -12.17 4.43
C PRO A 45 11.42 -13.06 3.89
N ARG A 46 11.78 -13.88 2.89
CA ARG A 46 10.90 -14.90 2.35
C ARG A 46 10.83 -16.11 3.29
N ASN A 47 11.97 -16.47 3.88
CA ASN A 47 12.08 -17.56 4.82
C ASN A 47 11.58 -17.12 6.21
N ILE A 48 10.78 -17.96 6.85
CA ILE A 48 10.30 -17.74 8.21
C ILE A 48 11.44 -17.74 9.23
N GLU A 49 12.47 -18.57 9.07
CA GLU A 49 13.61 -18.58 10.00
C GLU A 49 14.40 -17.26 9.97
N ASP A 50 14.55 -16.67 8.78
CA ASP A 50 15.20 -15.37 8.62
C ASP A 50 14.31 -14.22 9.13
N LEU A 51 12.99 -14.36 8.97
CA LEU A 51 12.02 -13.43 9.52
C LEU A 51 12.09 -13.40 11.04
N ASP A 52 12.02 -14.58 11.67
CA ASP A 52 12.07 -14.75 13.12
C ASP A 52 13.41 -14.28 13.70
N ALA A 53 14.52 -14.54 13.00
CA ALA A 53 15.83 -14.04 13.41
C ALA A 53 15.91 -12.50 13.37
N LEU A 54 15.32 -11.87 12.36
CA LEU A 54 15.26 -10.40 12.28
C LEU A 54 14.28 -9.79 13.28
N ASP A 55 13.24 -10.51 13.68
CA ASP A 55 12.28 -10.09 14.71
C ASP A 55 12.78 -10.34 16.14
N SER A 56 13.70 -11.29 16.34
CA SER A 56 14.29 -11.56 17.65
C SER A 56 15.28 -10.49 18.07
N LEU A 57 15.15 -10.01 19.31
CA LEU A 57 16.13 -9.12 19.94
C LEU A 57 17.35 -9.87 20.51
N ASP A 58 17.25 -11.20 20.63
CA ASP A 58 18.32 -12.06 21.17
C ASP A 58 19.38 -12.40 20.13
N VAL A 59 19.04 -12.29 18.83
CA VAL A 59 19.97 -12.51 17.73
C VAL A 59 20.66 -11.19 17.38
N PRO A 60 22.00 -11.08 17.46
CA PRO A 60 22.73 -9.87 17.10
C PRO A 60 22.49 -9.44 15.66
N LEU A 61 22.20 -8.16 15.44
CA LEU A 61 21.88 -7.65 14.09
C LEU A 61 23.09 -7.77 13.16
N GLU A 62 24.29 -7.56 13.68
CA GLU A 62 25.56 -7.59 12.93
C GLU A 62 25.74 -8.91 12.16
N GLN A 63 25.40 -10.04 12.79
CA GLN A 63 25.46 -11.37 12.16
C GLN A 63 24.45 -11.50 11.01
N LEU A 64 23.29 -10.86 11.14
CA LEU A 64 22.24 -10.91 10.13
C LEU A 64 22.53 -9.98 8.95
N LEU A 65 23.28 -8.90 9.15
CA LEU A 65 23.67 -7.97 8.08
C LEU A 65 24.53 -8.67 7.01
N GLU A 66 25.46 -9.53 7.44
CA GLU A 66 26.36 -10.28 6.55
C GLU A 66 25.68 -11.48 5.88
N LYS A 67 24.65 -12.06 6.51
CA LYS A 67 23.92 -13.22 5.98
C LYS A 67 23.15 -12.86 4.70
N PRO A 68 23.35 -13.54 3.56
CA PRO A 68 22.46 -13.39 2.40
C PRO A 68 21.04 -13.82 2.75
N ILE A 69 20.06 -12.94 2.59
CA ILE A 69 18.65 -13.21 2.88
C ILE A 69 17.82 -12.86 1.65
N ASP A 70 17.09 -13.85 1.14
CA ASP A 70 16.16 -13.64 0.02
C ASP A 70 14.90 -12.92 0.50
N GLY A 71 14.57 -11.85 -0.20
CA GLY A 71 13.41 -11.01 0.08
C GLY A 71 12.22 -11.26 -0.83
N ARG A 72 11.06 -10.88 -0.29
CA ARG A 72 9.82 -10.69 -1.01
C ARG A 72 9.32 -9.27 -0.82
N LEU A 73 8.76 -8.70 -1.89
CA LEU A 73 8.08 -7.42 -1.83
C LEU A 73 6.73 -7.56 -1.12
N MET A 74 6.36 -6.58 -0.31
CA MET A 74 5.01 -6.47 0.24
C MET A 74 4.63 -5.03 0.52
N ILE A 75 3.34 -4.76 0.55
CA ILE A 75 2.75 -3.51 1.02
C ILE A 75 2.65 -3.59 2.53
N TYR A 76 3.25 -2.64 3.23
CA TYR A 76 3.17 -2.56 4.70
C TYR A 76 2.40 -1.33 5.18
N GLU A 77 2.20 -0.34 4.32
CA GLU A 77 1.45 0.87 4.66
C GLU A 77 0.63 1.38 3.46
N LEU A 78 -0.56 1.87 3.79
CA LEU A 78 -1.42 2.64 2.91
C LEU A 78 -1.86 3.89 3.69
N ALA A 79 -1.40 5.07 3.24
CA ALA A 79 -1.55 6.34 3.92
C ALA A 79 -2.28 7.38 3.07
N ASP A 80 -3.04 8.25 3.72
CA ASP A 80 -3.58 9.46 3.11
C ASP A 80 -2.49 10.53 3.05
N VAL A 81 -2.13 10.95 1.84
CA VAL A 81 -1.17 12.03 1.59
C VAL A 81 -1.78 13.12 0.71
N SER A 82 -3.11 13.27 0.80
CA SER A 82 -3.87 14.28 0.03
C SER A 82 -3.57 15.71 0.50
N ASN A 83 -2.94 15.89 1.66
CA ASN A 83 -2.44 17.20 2.08
C ASN A 83 -1.17 17.56 1.29
N LEU A 84 -1.37 18.33 0.21
CA LEU A 84 -0.31 18.73 -0.72
C LEU A 84 0.70 19.70 -0.14
N ASP A 85 0.36 20.42 0.94
CA ASP A 85 1.31 21.31 1.63
C ASP A 85 2.44 20.49 2.27
N ASN A 86 2.09 19.30 2.77
CA ASN A 86 3.05 18.36 3.35
C ASN A 86 3.63 17.39 2.31
N PHE A 87 2.95 17.19 1.18
CA PHE A 87 3.32 16.22 0.15
C PHE A 87 3.12 16.79 -1.27
N PRO A 88 3.96 17.73 -1.71
CA PRO A 88 3.78 18.39 -3.00
C PRO A 88 3.83 17.37 -4.14
N LEU A 89 2.81 17.41 -5.01
CA LEU A 89 2.82 16.67 -6.25
C LEU A 89 3.52 17.46 -7.35
N GLU A 90 4.34 16.78 -8.13
CA GLU A 90 4.92 17.33 -9.36
C GLU A 90 3.80 17.84 -10.31
N GLN A 91 4.00 19.01 -10.92
CA GLN A 91 2.98 19.67 -11.76
C GLN A 91 2.40 18.75 -12.85
N ARG A 92 3.23 17.88 -13.45
CA ARG A 92 2.79 16.91 -14.46
C ARG A 92 1.75 15.94 -13.91
N ARG A 93 1.93 15.46 -12.69
CA ARG A 93 1.03 14.51 -12.01
C ARG A 93 -0.29 15.18 -11.65
N HIS A 94 -0.23 16.44 -11.20
CA HIS A 94 -1.43 17.24 -10.97
C HIS A 94 -2.25 17.43 -12.25
N ARG A 95 -1.60 17.71 -13.39
CA ARG A 95 -2.30 17.83 -14.68
C ARG A 95 -2.97 16.51 -15.07
N LEU A 96 -2.25 15.40 -14.92
CA LEU A 96 -2.77 14.07 -15.21
C LEU A 96 -4.03 13.74 -14.39
N TRP A 97 -4.02 14.07 -13.09
CA TRP A 97 -5.20 13.91 -12.24
C TRP A 97 -6.40 14.70 -12.76
N ARG A 98 -6.20 15.99 -13.06
CA ARG A 98 -7.28 16.84 -13.57
C ARG A 98 -7.88 16.26 -14.85
N THR A 99 -7.04 15.81 -15.77
CA THR A 99 -7.50 15.20 -17.03
C THR A 99 -8.39 13.98 -16.78
N HIS A 100 -7.97 13.04 -15.93
CA HIS A 100 -8.76 11.84 -15.63
C HIS A 100 -10.07 12.18 -14.91
N ARG A 101 -10.04 13.11 -13.96
CA ARG A 101 -11.24 13.59 -13.27
C ARG A 101 -12.24 14.21 -14.25
N ASP A 102 -11.76 15.08 -15.13
CA ASP A 102 -12.60 15.78 -16.09
C ASP A 102 -13.21 14.81 -17.11
N GLU A 103 -12.47 13.77 -17.48
CA GLU A 103 -12.98 12.68 -18.31
C GLU A 103 -14.07 11.87 -17.61
N MET A 104 -13.89 11.48 -16.35
CA MET A 104 -14.91 10.78 -15.55
C MET A 104 -16.20 11.59 -15.40
N ASN A 105 -16.07 12.91 -15.17
CA ASN A 105 -17.22 13.81 -15.13
C ASN A 105 -17.98 13.82 -16.46
N ARG A 106 -17.25 13.83 -17.59
CA ARG A 106 -17.85 13.82 -18.92
C ARG A 106 -18.57 12.50 -19.25
N THR A 107 -18.09 11.37 -18.72
CA THR A 107 -18.69 10.05 -18.94
C THR A 107 -19.81 9.71 -17.96
N GLY A 108 -20.18 10.63 -17.06
CA GLY A 108 -21.27 10.44 -16.10
C GLY A 108 -20.91 9.63 -14.87
N LEU A 109 -19.62 9.42 -14.60
CA LEU A 109 -19.09 8.72 -13.42
C LEU A 109 -18.70 9.70 -12.31
N SER A 110 -19.47 10.79 -12.17
CA SER A 110 -19.18 11.88 -11.23
C SER A 110 -19.45 11.51 -9.76
N ASP A 111 -20.09 10.38 -9.50
CA ASP A 111 -20.31 9.83 -8.16
C ASP A 111 -19.18 8.91 -7.69
N GLU A 112 -18.22 8.59 -8.55
CA GLU A 112 -17.02 7.83 -8.20
C GLU A 112 -15.91 8.75 -7.64
N HIS A 113 -15.05 8.21 -6.76
CA HIS A 113 -13.90 8.94 -6.24
C HIS A 113 -12.63 8.60 -7.01
N LEU A 114 -11.99 9.59 -7.61
CA LEU A 114 -10.70 9.39 -8.26
C LEU A 114 -9.55 9.61 -7.28
N VAL A 115 -8.74 8.57 -7.06
CA VAL A 115 -7.58 8.61 -6.17
C VAL A 115 -6.29 8.41 -6.97
N HIS A 116 -5.29 9.28 -6.75
CA HIS A 116 -3.94 9.00 -7.20
C HIS A 116 -3.19 8.16 -6.19
N VAL A 117 -2.81 6.95 -6.60
CA VAL A 117 -1.97 6.08 -5.79
C VAL A 117 -0.51 6.29 -6.16
N ARG A 118 0.29 6.67 -5.15
CA ARG A 118 1.75 6.75 -5.22
C ARG A 118 2.33 5.45 -4.69
N PHE A 119 3.04 4.73 -5.54
CA PHE A 119 3.73 3.51 -5.14
C PHE A 119 5.14 3.86 -4.73
N ARG A 120 5.45 3.63 -3.45
CA ARG A 120 6.73 4.04 -2.86
C ARG A 120 7.50 2.82 -2.40
N LEU A 121 8.80 2.80 -2.63
CA LEU A 121 9.73 1.89 -1.97
C LEU A 121 10.78 2.75 -1.28
N ARG A 122 10.80 2.72 0.05
CA ARG A 122 11.56 3.68 0.86
C ARG A 122 11.20 5.12 0.47
N ASP A 123 12.20 5.96 0.20
CA ASP A 123 12.01 7.36 -0.22
C ASP A 123 11.80 7.55 -1.73
N MET A 124 11.78 6.47 -2.50
CA MET A 124 11.62 6.54 -3.94
C MET A 124 10.17 6.31 -4.37
N ASP A 125 9.63 7.25 -5.15
CA ASP A 125 8.41 7.00 -5.90
C ASP A 125 8.71 6.11 -7.11
N LEU A 126 8.11 4.92 -7.16
CA LEU A 126 8.29 3.97 -8.26
C LEU A 126 7.37 4.31 -9.45
N TYR A 127 6.08 4.52 -9.17
CA TYR A 127 5.09 4.85 -10.19
C TYR A 127 3.81 5.44 -9.57
N PHE A 128 2.93 5.94 -10.45
CA PHE A 128 1.67 6.61 -10.11
C PHE A 128 0.54 6.00 -10.93
N LEU A 129 -0.60 5.78 -10.30
CA LEU A 129 -1.77 5.23 -10.97
C LEU A 129 -3.05 5.94 -10.49
N PRO A 130 -3.88 6.49 -11.39
CA PRO A 130 -5.22 6.91 -11.03
C PRO A 130 -6.10 5.67 -10.86
N ILE A 131 -6.77 5.57 -9.72
CA ILE A 131 -7.69 4.48 -9.39
C ILE A 131 -9.07 5.07 -9.09
N PRO A 132 -10.11 4.71 -9.86
CA PRO A 132 -11.48 5.05 -9.51
C PRO A 132 -11.97 4.11 -8.40
N VAL A 133 -12.40 4.68 -7.28
CA VAL A 133 -13.11 3.98 -6.22
C VAL A 133 -14.60 4.12 -6.49
N ARG A 134 -15.21 2.99 -6.85
CA ARG A 134 -16.60 2.96 -7.32
C ARG A 134 -17.56 2.84 -6.15
N LYS A 135 -18.81 3.27 -6.35
CA LYS A 135 -19.88 3.10 -5.37
C LYS A 135 -20.08 1.64 -4.94
N ARG A 136 -19.91 0.69 -5.85
CA ARG A 136 -19.99 -0.75 -5.55
C ARG A 136 -18.92 -1.20 -4.55
N ASP A 137 -17.71 -0.64 -4.64
CA ASP A 137 -16.60 -0.98 -3.76
C ASP A 137 -16.88 -0.44 -2.36
N LEU A 138 -17.45 0.77 -2.26
CA LEU A 138 -17.95 1.33 -1.00
C LEU A 138 -19.09 0.50 -0.41
N LEU A 139 -20.03 0.01 -1.22
CA LEU A 139 -21.12 -0.85 -0.76
C LEU A 139 -20.58 -2.19 -0.24
N GLU A 140 -19.60 -2.79 -0.92
CA GLU A 140 -18.94 -4.01 -0.46
C GLU A 140 -18.28 -3.80 0.90
N VAL A 141 -17.51 -2.71 1.07
CA VAL A 141 -16.88 -2.36 2.34
C VAL A 141 -17.93 -2.09 3.42
N GLY A 142 -19.01 -1.38 3.10
CA GLY A 142 -20.10 -1.06 4.04
C GLY A 142 -20.87 -2.30 4.50
N ASN A 143 -21.20 -3.21 3.58
CA ASN A 143 -21.90 -4.47 3.88
C ASN A 143 -21.04 -5.40 4.73
N ASN A 144 -19.72 -5.36 4.54
CA ASN A 144 -18.75 -6.12 5.33
C ASN A 144 -18.33 -5.39 6.63
N GLY A 145 -18.76 -4.13 6.82
CA GLY A 145 -18.09 -3.12 7.66
C GLY A 145 -18.83 -2.69 8.94
N LEU A 146 -19.80 -3.47 9.43
CA LEU A 146 -20.45 -3.22 10.74
C LEU A 146 -19.53 -3.44 11.95
N GLN A 147 -18.21 -3.66 11.79
CA GLN A 147 -17.35 -4.07 12.90
C GLN A 147 -16.07 -3.29 13.23
N ASN A 148 -15.54 -2.34 12.46
CA ASN A 148 -14.31 -1.66 12.93
C ASN A 148 -14.13 -0.21 12.45
N THR A 149 -14.49 0.74 13.31
CA THR A 149 -14.13 2.18 13.24
C THR A 149 -12.69 2.46 13.71
N ARG A 150 -11.84 1.44 13.87
CA ARG A 150 -10.44 1.60 14.26
C ARG A 150 -9.58 1.96 13.04
N ARG A 151 -8.44 2.61 13.29
CA ARG A 151 -7.40 2.86 12.27
C ARG A 151 -6.99 1.52 11.67
N VAL A 152 -7.55 1.18 10.50
CA VAL A 152 -7.19 -0.02 9.77
C VAL A 152 -5.73 0.14 9.35
N THR A 153 -4.86 -0.64 9.98
CA THR A 153 -3.48 -0.78 9.53
C THR A 153 -3.49 -1.47 8.16
N ALA A 154 -2.45 -1.29 7.34
CA ALA A 154 -2.44 -1.91 6.01
C ALA A 154 -2.48 -3.45 6.08
N LEU A 155 -2.08 -4.04 7.22
CA LEU A 155 -2.18 -5.48 7.49
C LEU A 155 -3.62 -5.96 7.77
N GLU A 156 -4.51 -5.07 8.22
CA GLU A 156 -5.94 -5.36 8.47
C GLU A 156 -6.84 -4.96 7.30
N ASN A 157 -6.28 -4.30 6.29
CA ASN A 157 -6.96 -3.89 5.07
C ASN A 157 -7.02 -5.08 4.10
N ARG A 158 -8.22 -5.62 3.83
CA ARG A 158 -8.40 -6.83 3.02
C ARG A 158 -7.96 -6.60 1.57
N GLY A 159 -8.18 -5.41 1.04
CA GLY A 159 -7.70 -5.06 -0.30
C GLY A 159 -6.17 -5.17 -0.39
N VAL A 160 -5.45 -4.62 0.60
CA VAL A 160 -3.99 -4.76 0.71
C VAL A 160 -3.58 -6.22 0.94
N MET A 161 -4.30 -6.97 1.77
CA MET A 161 -4.03 -8.40 1.98
C MET A 161 -4.12 -9.21 0.67
N LYS A 162 -5.16 -8.99 -0.13
CA LYS A 162 -5.31 -9.63 -1.46
C LYS A 162 -4.13 -9.30 -2.37
N ILE A 163 -3.71 -8.03 -2.41
CA ILE A 163 -2.55 -7.61 -3.20
C ILE A 163 -1.28 -8.31 -2.69
N ASN A 164 -1.04 -8.34 -1.39
CA ASN A 164 0.12 -9.01 -0.80
C ASN A 164 0.12 -10.52 -1.08
N GLN A 165 -1.03 -11.18 -1.06
CA GLN A 165 -1.18 -12.58 -1.45
C GLN A 165 -0.82 -12.80 -2.92
N ALA A 166 -1.31 -11.95 -3.82
CA ALA A 166 -0.98 -12.01 -5.24
C ALA A 166 0.54 -11.81 -5.47
N ILE A 167 1.15 -10.82 -4.81
CA ILE A 167 2.60 -10.60 -4.87
C ILE A 167 3.37 -11.82 -4.33
N ALA A 168 2.91 -12.41 -3.23
CA ALA A 168 3.54 -13.59 -2.65
C ALA A 168 3.45 -14.82 -3.57
N LEU A 169 2.29 -15.05 -4.19
CA LEU A 169 2.09 -16.12 -5.19
C LEU A 169 2.99 -15.90 -6.40
N GLU A 170 3.05 -14.68 -6.95
CA GLU A 170 3.92 -14.37 -8.09
C GLU A 170 5.40 -14.49 -7.71
N SER A 171 5.81 -14.08 -6.50
CA SER A 171 7.18 -14.31 -5.98
C SER A 171 7.50 -15.79 -5.78
N ALA A 172 6.49 -16.60 -5.43
CA ALA A 172 6.67 -18.04 -5.26
C ALA A 172 7.06 -18.69 -6.60
N ILE A 173 6.34 -18.33 -7.66
CA ILE A 173 6.43 -18.93 -8.99
C ILE A 173 7.51 -18.26 -9.86
N SER A 174 7.74 -16.97 -9.68
CA SER A 174 8.61 -16.14 -10.52
C SER A 174 9.80 -15.56 -9.73
N THR A 175 10.93 -15.39 -10.41
CA THR A 175 12.08 -14.67 -9.88
C THR A 175 11.89 -13.15 -9.89
N LYS A 176 10.86 -12.65 -10.59
CA LYS A 176 10.57 -11.22 -10.79
C LYS A 176 10.42 -10.41 -9.48
N PHE A 177 9.95 -11.06 -8.41
CA PHE A 177 9.77 -10.46 -7.08
C PHE A 177 10.70 -11.08 -6.03
N ARG A 178 11.79 -11.71 -6.47
CA ARG A 178 12.86 -12.15 -5.58
C ARG A 178 13.94 -11.08 -5.61
N CYS A 179 14.16 -10.45 -4.47
CA CYS A 179 15.18 -9.42 -4.34
C CYS A 179 15.93 -9.68 -3.03
N PRO A 180 17.26 -9.76 -3.04
CA PRO A 180 18.01 -9.92 -1.80
C PRO A 180 17.76 -8.71 -0.88
N LEU A 181 17.61 -8.96 0.41
CA LEU A 181 17.53 -7.89 1.40
C LEU A 181 18.88 -7.21 1.52
N GLY A 182 18.91 -5.90 1.26
CA GLY A 182 20.05 -5.07 1.62
C GLY A 182 20.15 -4.87 3.12
N GLU A 183 21.28 -4.34 3.59
CA GLU A 183 21.46 -4.02 5.01
C GLU A 183 20.36 -3.10 5.56
N ASP A 184 19.94 -2.09 4.79
CA ASP A 184 18.90 -1.16 5.24
C ASP A 184 17.56 -1.85 5.43
N ASP A 185 17.20 -2.81 4.58
CA ASP A 185 15.93 -3.54 4.71
C ASP A 185 15.92 -4.35 6.03
N LYS A 186 17.06 -4.98 6.34
CA LYS A 186 17.25 -5.73 7.59
C LYS A 186 17.21 -4.81 8.81
N LYS A 187 17.89 -3.66 8.76
CA LYS A 187 17.88 -2.63 9.81
C LYS A 187 16.47 -2.13 10.08
N ILE A 188 15.73 -1.75 9.03
CA ILE A 188 14.33 -1.29 9.14
C ILE A 188 13.45 -2.36 9.79
N LYS A 189 13.58 -3.63 9.35
CA LYS A 189 12.82 -4.73 9.94
C LYS A 189 13.14 -4.90 11.43
N ARG A 190 14.42 -4.84 11.81
CA ARG A 190 14.83 -4.88 13.22
C ARG A 190 14.29 -3.70 14.03
N GLU A 191 14.26 -2.49 13.47
CA GLU A 191 13.65 -1.32 14.12
C GLU A 191 12.16 -1.52 14.40
N TRP A 192 11.43 -2.15 13.47
CA TRP A 192 10.02 -2.49 13.68
C TRP A 192 9.85 -3.50 14.81
N ALA A 193 10.71 -4.51 14.89
CA ALA A 193 10.70 -5.49 15.97
C ALA A 193 10.95 -4.82 17.34
N ILE A 194 11.94 -3.92 17.42
CA ILE A 194 12.24 -3.14 18.63
C ILE A 194 11.04 -2.28 19.04
N LYS A 195 10.38 -1.61 18.08
CA LYS A 195 9.19 -0.79 18.36
C LYS A 195 8.04 -1.65 18.87
N ALA A 196 7.81 -2.82 18.27
CA ALA A 196 6.76 -3.74 18.69
C ALA A 196 6.99 -4.27 20.12
N ALA A 197 8.22 -4.64 20.46
CA ALA A 197 8.58 -5.09 21.80
C ALA A 197 8.34 -4.01 22.87
N LYS A 198 8.64 -2.74 22.56
CA LYS A 198 8.41 -1.61 23.47
C LYS A 198 6.94 -1.27 23.69
N CYS A 199 6.06 -1.56 22.73
CA CYS A 199 4.62 -1.33 22.87
C CYS A 199 3.89 -2.41 23.69
N ASN A 200 4.54 -3.55 23.92
CA ASN A 200 3.98 -4.70 24.64
C ASN A 200 4.48 -4.80 26.11
N GLN A 201 5.25 -3.81 26.58
CA GLN A 201 5.68 -3.65 27.97
C GLN A 201 4.83 -2.58 28.65
#